data_AF-A0A520BMS0-F1
#
_entry.id   AF-A0A520BMS0-F1
#
_cell.length_a   1.000
_cell.length_b   1.000
_cell.length_c   1.000
_cell.angle_alpha   90.00
_cell.angle_beta   90.00
_cell.angle_gamma   90.00
#
_symmetry.space_group_name_H-M   'P 1'
#
loop_
_entity.id
_entity.type
_entity.pdbx_description
1 polymer ?
#
loop_
_entity_poly.entity_id
_entity_poly.type
_entity_poly.pdbx_seq_one_letter_code
_entity_poly.pdbx_strand_id
1 'polypeptide(L)'
;MIRDITYLLKPISGLLLGYQLFHKSIKNPFQFVVYAGISIAVYHLILVVYGIVVEGARSVRDIRFYGGYFNDFEIYTLVLLVFRDKFNLEFSKKKSLLFLMILAVSSFFYLARTNFIQFVILIMAIKGIFVLNKKSITIITAVIVLVISGYTAIYYYNPIRNGKGMDEFLYKIKVAPSEAFSTKINRDDWKQFHDNYRSYENIRTVQQLSHNSSLIFGEGIGSQVDLKQKVYLGDMELRYISILHNGYMTVLLKTGLVGLFIYLYSIFFFFKRNTYTDSNLVNIHYLFVGTGVFLIISNWVFMGFYNLIDTKTLLIGFLFAYRHQLIKSGMQ
;
A
#
# COMPACT_ATOMS: atom_id res chain seq x y z
N MET A 1 5.51 -21.45 12.05
CA MET A 1 5.34 -20.61 13.26
C MET A 1 6.32 -19.43 13.30
N ILE A 2 7.65 -19.65 13.36
CA ILE A 2 8.65 -18.55 13.47
C ILE A 2 8.49 -17.48 12.37
N ARG A 3 8.37 -17.91 11.11
CA ARG A 3 8.11 -17.00 9.97
C ARG A 3 6.92 -16.08 10.23
N ASP A 4 5.79 -16.63 10.65
CA ASP A 4 4.57 -15.84 10.88
C ASP A 4 4.77 -14.82 12.01
N ILE A 5 5.45 -15.20 13.10
CA ILE A 5 5.78 -14.28 14.19
C ILE A 5 6.61 -13.11 13.67
N THR A 6 7.66 -13.38 12.89
CA THR A 6 8.52 -12.34 12.31
C THR A 6 7.72 -11.41 11.40
N TYR A 7 6.84 -11.95 10.55
CA TYR A 7 5.99 -11.15 9.66
C TYR A 7 4.99 -10.28 10.44
N LEU A 8 4.34 -10.82 11.48
CA LEU A 8 3.33 -10.12 12.26
C LEU A 8 3.93 -9.08 13.22
N LEU A 9 5.17 -9.30 13.68
CA LEU A 9 5.90 -8.34 14.52
C LEU A 9 6.50 -7.18 13.74
N LYS A 10 6.81 -7.37 12.45
CA LYS A 10 7.46 -6.35 11.62
C LYS A 10 6.79 -4.96 11.71
N PRO A 11 5.45 -4.82 11.61
CA PRO A 11 4.83 -3.50 11.70
C PRO A 11 5.03 -2.83 13.05
N ILE A 12 4.96 -3.61 14.14
CA ILE A 12 5.17 -3.14 15.51
C ILE A 12 6.60 -2.67 15.69
N SER A 13 7.57 -3.49 15.28
CA SER A 13 9.00 -3.12 15.33
C SER A 13 9.28 -1.87 14.51
N GLY A 14 8.72 -1.77 13.29
CA GLY A 14 8.88 -0.58 12.45
C GLY A 14 8.32 0.68 13.09
N LEU A 15 7.11 0.62 13.67
CA LEU A 15 6.52 1.75 14.40
C LEU A 15 7.37 2.19 15.60
N LEU A 16 7.85 1.23 16.41
CA LEU A 16 8.69 1.52 17.58
C LEU A 16 10.03 2.13 17.18
N LEU A 17 10.71 1.56 16.18
CA LEU A 17 11.96 2.09 15.66
C LEU A 17 11.76 3.49 15.08
N GLY A 18 10.72 3.69 14.28
CA GLY A 18 10.36 5.00 13.74
C GLY A 18 10.16 6.04 14.83
N TYR A 19 9.43 5.68 15.89
CA TYR A 19 9.19 6.55 17.03
C TYR A 19 10.49 6.93 17.76
N GLN A 20 11.41 5.98 17.92
CA GLN A 20 12.72 6.20 18.56
C GLN A 20 13.69 7.01 17.70
N LEU A 21 13.62 6.89 16.37
CA LEU A 21 14.45 7.66 15.43
C LEU A 21 14.14 9.15 15.46
N PHE A 22 12.95 9.54 15.93
CA PHE A 22 12.63 10.93 16.15
C PHE A 22 13.33 11.46 17.41
N HIS A 23 14.07 12.55 17.25
CA HIS A 23 14.75 13.23 18.35
C HIS A 23 14.45 14.73 18.34
N LYS A 24 14.30 15.34 19.53
CA LYS A 24 13.91 16.75 19.67
C LYS A 24 14.94 17.73 19.08
N SER A 25 16.18 17.30 18.91
CA SER A 25 17.25 18.11 18.30
C SER A 25 17.12 18.24 16.78
N ILE A 26 16.24 17.45 16.14
CA ILE A 26 15.98 17.54 14.71
C ILE A 26 15.23 18.85 14.45
N LYS A 27 15.93 19.85 13.89
CA LYS A 27 15.36 21.19 13.63
C LYS A 27 14.12 21.15 12.73
N ASN A 28 14.19 20.37 11.64
CA ASN A 28 13.07 20.22 10.70
C ASN A 28 12.83 18.73 10.40
N PRO A 29 11.88 18.10 11.10
CA PRO A 29 11.59 16.68 10.96
C PRO A 29 11.15 16.27 9.55
N PHE A 30 10.41 17.13 8.82
CA PHE A 30 10.01 16.83 7.44
C PHE A 30 11.19 16.86 6.47
N GLN A 31 12.10 17.82 6.61
CA GLN A 31 13.33 17.84 5.81
C GLN A 31 14.20 16.62 6.06
N PHE A 32 14.30 16.16 7.32
CA PHE A 32 15.02 14.93 7.66
C PHE A 32 14.44 13.71 6.91
N VAL A 33 13.11 13.58 6.89
CA VAL A 33 12.42 12.53 6.10
C VAL A 33 12.75 12.68 4.60
N VAL A 34 12.78 13.91 4.07
CA VAL A 34 13.11 14.12 2.66
C VAL A 34 14.54 13.70 2.32
N TYR A 35 15.52 14.02 3.17
CA TYR A 35 16.88 13.55 2.97
C TYR A 35 16.99 12.04 3.01
N ALA A 36 16.32 11.38 3.97
CA ALA A 36 16.27 9.93 4.03
C ALA A 36 15.67 9.32 2.75
N GLY A 37 14.58 9.88 2.24
CA GLY A 37 13.93 9.40 1.02
C GLY A 37 14.79 9.61 -0.23
N ILE A 38 15.54 10.71 -0.31
CA ILE A 38 16.51 10.94 -1.38
C ILE A 38 17.65 9.92 -1.32
N SER A 39 18.19 9.62 -0.14
CA SER A 39 19.22 8.59 0.00
C SER A 39 18.73 7.22 -0.47
N ILE A 40 17.49 6.86 -0.12
CA ILE A 40 16.87 5.60 -0.57
C ILE A 40 16.66 5.60 -2.08
N ALA A 41 16.17 6.71 -2.67
CA ALA A 41 15.96 6.83 -4.10
C ALA A 41 17.27 6.76 -4.91
N VAL A 42 18.34 7.40 -4.43
CA VAL A 42 19.66 7.31 -5.06
C VAL A 42 20.18 5.88 -5.00
N TYR A 43 20.07 5.21 -3.86
CA TYR A 43 20.45 3.80 -3.73
C TYR A 43 19.64 2.90 -4.68
N HIS A 44 18.33 3.11 -4.76
CA HIS A 44 17.46 2.40 -5.69
C HIS A 44 17.89 2.59 -7.15
N LEU A 45 18.17 3.84 -7.57
CA LEU A 45 18.63 4.12 -8.93
C LEU A 45 19.99 3.46 -9.23
N ILE A 46 20.89 3.36 -8.25
CA ILE A 46 22.15 2.61 -8.39
C ILE A 46 21.86 1.14 -8.68
N LEU A 47 20.93 0.51 -7.94
CA LEU A 47 20.53 -0.89 -8.19
C LEU A 47 19.89 -1.09 -9.57
N VAL A 48 19.06 -0.14 -10.01
CA VAL A 48 18.46 -0.17 -11.34
C VAL A 48 19.53 -0.07 -12.42
N VAL A 49 20.47 0.85 -12.29
CA VAL A 49 21.59 0.99 -13.24
C VAL A 49 22.45 -0.27 -13.25
N TYR A 50 22.75 -0.84 -12.08
CA TYR A 50 23.46 -2.12 -11.97
C TYR A 50 22.72 -3.24 -12.72
N GLY A 51 21.41 -3.41 -12.47
CA GLY A 51 20.60 -4.42 -13.13
C GLY A 51 20.55 -4.26 -14.65
N ILE A 52 20.43 -3.03 -15.16
CA ILE A 52 20.34 -2.78 -16.61
C ILE A 52 21.71 -2.94 -17.29
N VAL A 53 22.76 -2.35 -16.71
CA VAL A 53 24.08 -2.22 -17.36
C VAL A 53 24.95 -3.46 -17.14
N VAL A 54 24.95 -4.02 -15.92
CA VAL A 54 25.84 -5.13 -15.54
C VAL A 54 25.15 -6.47 -15.79
N GLU A 55 23.92 -6.63 -15.29
CA GLU A 55 23.18 -7.90 -15.40
C GLU A 55 22.40 -8.02 -16.72
N GLY A 56 22.34 -6.94 -17.51
CA GLY A 56 21.68 -6.93 -18.81
C GLY A 56 20.16 -7.09 -18.73
N ALA A 57 19.53 -6.62 -17.65
CA ALA A 57 18.08 -6.67 -17.46
C ALA A 57 17.35 -5.88 -18.57
N ARG A 58 16.58 -6.60 -19.41
CA ARG A 58 15.83 -6.01 -20.54
C ARG A 58 14.32 -6.08 -20.39
N SER A 59 13.81 -6.93 -19.50
CA SER A 59 12.38 -7.01 -19.23
C SER A 59 11.99 -6.23 -17.96
N VAL A 60 10.73 -5.82 -17.88
CA VAL A 60 10.14 -5.20 -16.68
C VAL A 60 10.32 -6.10 -15.46
N ARG A 61 10.27 -7.43 -15.64
CA ARG A 61 10.45 -8.39 -14.56
C ARG A 61 11.86 -8.34 -14.02
N ASP A 62 12.86 -8.34 -14.90
CA ASP A 62 14.28 -8.38 -14.53
C ASP A 62 14.70 -7.07 -13.86
N ILE A 63 14.26 -5.92 -14.40
CA ILE A 63 14.54 -4.62 -13.78
C ILE A 63 14.01 -4.57 -12.34
N ARG A 64 12.81 -5.11 -12.10
CA ARG A 64 12.22 -5.17 -10.76
C ARG A 64 12.88 -6.22 -9.86
N PHE A 65 13.43 -7.29 -10.43
CA PHE A 65 14.17 -8.30 -9.69
C PHE A 65 15.44 -7.71 -9.06
N TYR A 66 16.20 -6.92 -9.82
CA TYR A 66 17.44 -6.30 -9.34
C TYR A 66 17.22 -4.94 -8.64
N GLY A 67 16.34 -4.10 -9.19
CA GLY A 67 16.06 -2.77 -8.67
C GLY A 67 15.13 -2.79 -7.45
N GLY A 68 14.26 -3.79 -7.34
CA GLY A 68 13.27 -3.90 -6.29
C GLY A 68 11.85 -3.60 -6.76
N TYR A 69 10.88 -4.09 -5.98
CA TYR A 69 9.50 -4.21 -6.45
C TYR A 69 8.58 -3.07 -6.03
N PHE A 70 8.93 -2.35 -4.96
CA PHE A 70 8.04 -1.40 -4.29
C PHE A 70 8.76 -0.61 -3.18
N ASN A 71 8.36 0.65 -2.94
CA ASN A 71 8.83 1.44 -1.80
C ASN A 71 7.84 2.56 -1.44
N ASP A 72 7.13 2.37 -0.34
CA ASP A 72 6.16 3.34 0.17
C ASP A 72 6.82 4.67 0.57
N PHE A 73 8.02 4.62 1.18
CA PHE A 73 8.67 5.78 1.79
C PHE A 73 9.03 6.87 0.77
N GLU A 74 9.46 6.47 -0.42
CA GLU A 74 9.76 7.40 -1.50
C GLU A 74 8.52 8.17 -1.95
N ILE A 75 7.34 7.52 -1.96
CA ILE A 75 6.09 8.17 -2.35
C ILE A 75 5.66 9.21 -1.30
N TYR A 76 5.79 8.90 0.00
CA TYR A 76 5.59 9.91 1.04
C TYR A 76 6.54 11.10 0.84
N THR A 77 7.82 10.81 0.59
CA THR A 77 8.84 11.84 0.40
C THR A 77 8.55 12.72 -0.82
N LEU A 78 8.11 12.11 -1.92
CA LEU A 78 7.69 12.81 -3.13
C LEU A 78 6.52 13.75 -2.84
N VAL A 79 5.52 13.30 -2.06
CA VAL A 79 4.39 14.15 -1.67
C VAL A 79 4.81 15.29 -0.75
N LEU A 80 5.69 15.05 0.22
CA LEU A 80 6.25 16.12 1.07
C LEU A 80 6.90 17.22 0.22
N LEU A 81 7.66 16.81 -0.80
CA LEU A 81 8.38 17.72 -1.68
C LEU A 81 7.47 18.46 -2.66
N VAL A 82 6.42 17.81 -3.18
CA VAL A 82 5.38 18.45 -4.02
C VAL A 82 4.66 19.55 -3.24
N PHE A 83 4.39 19.32 -1.95
CA PHE A 83 3.76 20.31 -1.06
C PHE A 83 4.77 20.99 -0.13
N ARG A 84 5.98 21.28 -0.62
CA ARG A 84 7.09 21.79 0.21
C ARG A 84 6.71 23.00 1.09
N ASP A 85 5.85 23.88 0.58
CA ASP A 85 5.46 25.11 1.26
C ASP A 85 4.53 24.81 2.44
N LYS A 86 3.68 23.78 2.34
CA LYS A 86 2.84 23.31 3.46
C LYS A 86 3.67 22.68 4.58
N PHE A 87 4.74 21.99 4.21
CA PHE A 87 5.61 21.27 5.14
C PHE A 87 6.81 22.10 5.63
N ASN A 88 6.83 23.40 5.34
CA ASN A 88 7.89 24.32 5.72
C ASN A 88 9.29 23.79 5.34
N LEU A 89 9.44 23.22 4.15
CA LEU A 89 10.73 22.73 3.68
C LEU A 89 11.57 23.89 3.15
N GLU A 90 12.62 24.25 3.88
CA GLU A 90 13.58 25.32 3.56
C GLU A 90 14.58 24.95 2.42
N PHE A 91 14.11 24.25 1.39
CA PHE A 91 14.94 23.95 0.21
C PHE A 91 14.84 25.07 -0.83
N SER A 92 15.97 25.40 -1.47
CA SER A 92 15.96 26.31 -2.62
C SER A 92 15.17 25.69 -3.79
N LYS A 93 14.59 26.52 -4.66
CA LYS A 93 13.80 26.05 -5.82
C LYS A 93 14.55 25.04 -6.69
N LYS A 94 15.84 25.30 -6.95
CA LYS A 94 16.71 24.40 -7.74
C LYS A 94 16.89 23.05 -7.03
N LYS A 95 17.15 23.06 -5.72
CA LYS A 95 17.32 21.83 -4.93
C LYS A 95 16.03 21.03 -4.85
N SER A 96 14.87 21.67 -4.65
CA SER A 96 13.57 20.99 -4.68
C SER A 96 13.31 20.33 -6.04
N LEU A 97 13.61 21.02 -7.15
CA LEU A 97 13.41 20.45 -8.49
C LEU A 97 14.31 19.24 -8.72
N LEU A 98 15.58 19.32 -8.34
CA LEU A 98 16.51 18.19 -8.42
C LEU A 98 16.01 16.98 -7.63
N PHE A 99 15.63 17.20 -6.36
CA PHE A 99 15.11 16.14 -5.50
C PHE A 99 13.83 15.52 -6.07
N LEU A 100 12.95 16.34 -6.65
CA LEU A 100 11.72 15.88 -7.26
C LEU A 100 12.00 15.02 -8.49
N MET A 101 12.96 15.41 -9.34
CA MET A 101 13.37 14.60 -10.49
C MET A 101 13.94 13.25 -10.05
N ILE A 102 14.83 13.23 -9.05
CA ILE A 102 15.41 11.98 -8.53
C ILE A 102 14.31 11.04 -8.02
N LEU A 103 13.41 11.55 -7.16
CA LEU A 103 12.33 10.75 -6.59
C LEU A 103 11.32 10.29 -7.65
N ALA A 104 10.97 11.14 -8.62
CA ALA A 104 10.03 10.79 -9.68
C ALA A 104 10.60 9.69 -10.58
N VAL A 105 11.87 9.80 -10.97
CA VAL A 105 12.55 8.78 -11.79
C VAL A 105 12.68 7.47 -10.99
N SER A 106 13.12 7.53 -9.74
CA SER A 106 13.20 6.36 -8.86
C SER A 106 11.83 5.68 -8.66
N SER A 107 10.81 6.47 -8.32
CA SER A 107 9.43 5.99 -8.12
C SER A 107 8.85 5.32 -9.38
N PHE A 108 9.22 5.82 -10.55
CA PHE A 108 8.82 5.25 -11.85
C PHE A 108 9.47 3.87 -12.09
N PHE A 109 10.75 3.71 -11.78
CA PHE A 109 11.49 2.45 -11.99
C PHE A 109 11.04 1.29 -11.09
N TYR A 110 10.31 1.54 -10.00
CA TYR A 110 9.63 0.47 -9.26
C TYR A 110 8.54 -0.23 -10.09
N LEU A 111 7.98 0.46 -11.10
CA LEU A 111 6.95 -0.04 -12.02
C LEU A 111 5.74 -0.65 -11.27
N ALA A 112 5.42 -0.10 -10.10
CA ALA A 112 4.39 -0.59 -9.20
C ALA A 112 3.12 0.25 -9.29
N ARG A 113 2.02 -0.34 -9.76
CA ARG A 113 0.68 0.31 -9.81
C ARG A 113 0.24 0.87 -8.45
N THR A 114 0.65 0.22 -7.37
CA THR A 114 0.34 0.60 -5.99
C THR A 114 1.01 1.90 -5.56
N ASN A 115 2.22 2.20 -6.05
CA ASN A 115 2.90 3.49 -5.79
C ASN A 115 2.09 4.66 -6.36
N PHE A 116 1.55 4.52 -7.58
CA PHE A 116 0.71 5.54 -8.20
C PHE A 116 -0.58 5.77 -7.41
N ILE A 117 -1.23 4.68 -6.98
CA ILE A 117 -2.44 4.75 -6.15
C ILE A 117 -2.13 5.47 -4.82
N GLN A 118 -1.02 5.10 -4.16
CA GLN A 118 -0.58 5.76 -2.93
C GLN A 118 -0.33 7.26 -3.15
N PHE A 119 0.38 7.63 -4.21
CA PHE A 119 0.69 9.02 -4.53
C PHE A 119 -0.58 9.85 -4.70
N VAL A 120 -1.55 9.34 -5.47
CA VAL A 120 -2.85 10.00 -5.68
C VAL A 120 -3.60 10.16 -4.36
N ILE A 121 -3.71 9.10 -3.56
CA ILE A 121 -4.40 9.13 -2.25
C ILE A 121 -3.74 10.16 -1.34
N LEU A 122 -2.41 10.15 -1.22
CA LEU A 122 -1.71 11.10 -0.35
C LEU A 122 -1.88 12.55 -0.83
N ILE A 123 -1.84 12.82 -2.14
CA ILE A 123 -2.16 14.16 -2.69
C ILE A 123 -3.58 14.58 -2.30
N MET A 124 -4.57 13.70 -2.48
CA MET A 124 -5.96 13.98 -2.13
C MET A 124 -6.10 14.27 -0.63
N ALA A 125 -5.38 13.53 0.21
CA ALA A 125 -5.36 13.71 1.65
C ALA A 125 -4.78 15.07 2.05
N ILE A 126 -3.62 15.46 1.53
CA ILE A 126 -2.98 16.77 1.81
C ILE A 126 -3.82 17.94 1.30
N LYS A 127 -4.62 17.74 0.25
CA LYS A 127 -5.62 18.72 -0.21
C LYS A 127 -6.88 18.77 0.67
N GLY A 128 -6.99 17.90 1.68
CA GLY A 128 -8.14 17.86 2.60
C GLY A 128 -9.39 17.19 2.02
N ILE A 129 -9.28 16.47 0.89
CA ILE A 129 -10.43 15.87 0.20
C ILE A 129 -11.07 14.74 1.04
N PHE A 130 -10.29 14.03 1.85
CA PHE A 130 -10.84 12.98 2.71
C PHE A 130 -11.45 13.51 4.02
N VAL A 131 -11.27 14.79 4.33
CA VAL A 131 -12.03 15.42 5.40
C VAL A 131 -13.43 15.68 4.87
N LEU A 132 -14.42 14.97 5.41
CA LEU A 132 -15.82 15.08 5.02
C LEU A 132 -16.32 16.50 5.28
N ASN A 133 -16.39 17.28 4.20
CA ASN A 133 -17.01 18.59 4.11
C ASN A 133 -17.89 18.61 2.84
N LYS A 134 -18.77 19.61 2.69
CA LYS A 134 -19.70 19.66 1.54
C LYS A 134 -18.98 19.52 0.19
N LYS A 135 -17.84 20.21 0.02
CA LYS A 135 -17.01 20.17 -1.20
C LYS A 135 -16.40 18.80 -1.43
N SER A 136 -15.82 18.18 -0.40
CA SER A 136 -15.24 16.85 -0.44
C SER A 136 -16.28 15.79 -0.80
N ILE A 137 -17.49 15.87 -0.24
CA ILE A 137 -18.60 14.97 -0.58
C ILE A 137 -18.97 15.14 -2.05
N THR A 138 -19.11 16.36 -2.55
CA THR A 138 -19.39 16.60 -3.97
C THR A 138 -18.31 16.00 -4.89
N ILE A 139 -17.03 16.18 -4.56
CA ILE A 139 -15.91 15.62 -5.34
C ILE A 139 -15.93 14.09 -5.30
N ILE A 140 -16.07 13.49 -4.11
CA ILE A 140 -16.11 12.04 -3.95
C ILE A 140 -17.28 11.45 -4.73
N THR A 141 -18.48 12.03 -4.61
CA THR A 141 -19.66 11.58 -5.36
C THR A 141 -19.46 11.72 -6.86
N ALA A 142 -18.90 12.84 -7.35
CA ALA A 142 -18.62 13.02 -8.77
C ALA A 142 -17.61 11.99 -9.31
N VAL A 143 -16.55 11.69 -8.54
CA VAL A 143 -15.58 10.65 -8.89
C VAL A 143 -16.22 9.26 -8.91
N ILE A 144 -17.04 8.93 -7.91
CA ILE A 144 -17.77 7.65 -7.87
C ILE A 144 -18.68 7.51 -9.09
N VAL A 145 -19.46 8.55 -9.41
CA VAL A 145 -20.33 8.56 -10.58
C VAL A 145 -19.53 8.38 -11.87
N LEU A 146 -18.39 9.07 -12.01
CA LEU A 146 -17.51 8.95 -13.18
C LEU A 146 -16.87 7.58 -13.31
N VAL A 147 -16.45 6.97 -12.19
CA VAL A 147 -15.89 5.61 -12.19
C VAL A 147 -16.97 4.58 -12.54
N ILE A 148 -18.17 4.70 -11.96
CA ILE A 148 -19.29 3.80 -12.26
C ILE A 148 -19.70 3.95 -13.71
N SER A 149 -19.84 5.17 -14.23
CA SER A 149 -20.24 5.41 -15.62
C SER A 149 -19.17 4.93 -16.60
N GLY A 150 -17.89 5.22 -16.33
CA GLY A 150 -16.77 4.73 -17.12
C GLY A 150 -16.68 3.21 -17.14
N TYR A 151 -16.79 2.56 -15.97
CA TYR A 151 -16.82 1.10 -15.89
C TYR A 151 -18.03 0.51 -16.64
N THR A 152 -19.20 1.11 -16.49
CA THR A 152 -20.42 0.70 -17.19
C THR A 152 -20.25 0.81 -18.70
N ALA A 153 -19.66 1.91 -19.19
CA ALA A 153 -19.36 2.10 -20.61
C ALA A 153 -18.39 1.02 -21.14
N ILE A 154 -17.33 0.70 -20.39
CA ILE A 154 -16.38 -0.37 -20.74
C ILE A 154 -17.08 -1.74 -20.77
N TYR A 155 -17.95 -2.00 -19.80
CA TYR A 155 -18.69 -3.25 -19.72
C TYR A 155 -19.61 -3.44 -20.94
N TYR A 156 -20.34 -2.39 -21.33
CA TYR A 156 -21.19 -2.39 -22.53
C TYR A 156 -20.39 -2.45 -23.83
N TYR A 157 -19.23 -1.79 -23.90
CA TYR A 157 -18.31 -1.90 -25.04
C TYR A 157 -17.82 -3.34 -25.25
N ASN A 158 -17.83 -4.16 -24.19
CA ASN A 158 -17.51 -5.59 -24.21
C ASN A 158 -16.17 -5.91 -24.92
N PRO A 159 -15.04 -5.36 -24.42
CA PRO A 159 -13.73 -5.54 -25.04
C PRO A 159 -13.31 -7.01 -25.10
N ILE A 160 -12.51 -7.37 -26.10
CA ILE A 160 -12.11 -8.76 -26.37
C ILE A 160 -10.72 -9.06 -25.78
N ARG A 161 -10.57 -10.26 -25.21
CA ARG A 161 -9.29 -10.76 -24.70
C ARG A 161 -8.28 -10.90 -25.84
N ASN A 162 -7.04 -10.41 -25.66
CA ASN A 162 -5.98 -10.36 -26.68
C ASN A 162 -6.34 -9.51 -27.92
N GLY A 163 -7.25 -8.54 -27.79
CA GLY A 163 -7.48 -7.54 -28.83
C GLY A 163 -6.25 -6.63 -29.04
N LYS A 164 -6.19 -5.90 -30.17
CA LYS A 164 -5.08 -4.99 -30.44
C LYS A 164 -5.22 -3.69 -29.64
N GLY A 165 -4.18 -3.31 -28.91
CA GLY A 165 -4.05 -1.97 -28.30
C GLY A 165 -5.07 -1.70 -27.19
N MET A 166 -6.01 -0.78 -27.44
CA MET A 166 -6.96 -0.27 -26.45
C MET A 166 -7.91 -1.37 -25.93
N ASP A 167 -8.28 -2.33 -26.78
CA ASP A 167 -9.17 -3.43 -26.40
C ASP A 167 -8.58 -4.30 -25.28
N GLU A 168 -7.29 -4.63 -25.33
CA GLU A 168 -6.65 -5.42 -24.28
C GLU A 168 -6.58 -4.65 -22.96
N PHE A 169 -6.36 -3.33 -23.02
CA PHE A 169 -6.35 -2.46 -21.85
C PHE A 169 -7.74 -2.38 -21.20
N LEU A 170 -8.78 -2.11 -22.00
CA LEU A 170 -10.16 -2.05 -21.52
C LEU A 170 -10.65 -3.41 -21.02
N TYR A 171 -10.21 -4.51 -21.65
CA TYR A 171 -10.45 -5.87 -21.17
C TYR A 171 -9.87 -6.09 -19.77
N LYS A 172 -8.63 -5.65 -19.51
CA LYS A 172 -8.02 -5.73 -18.17
C LYS A 172 -8.79 -4.90 -17.14
N ILE A 173 -9.30 -3.72 -17.50
CA ILE A 173 -10.16 -2.93 -16.60
C ILE A 173 -11.48 -3.66 -16.31
N LYS A 174 -12.11 -4.23 -17.34
CA LYS A 174 -13.35 -5.00 -17.20
C LYS A 174 -13.19 -6.21 -16.28
N VAL A 175 -12.07 -6.92 -16.39
CA VAL A 175 -11.83 -8.18 -15.67
C VAL A 175 -11.27 -7.95 -14.25
N ALA A 176 -10.65 -6.80 -13.97
CA ALA A 176 -10.05 -6.50 -12.67
C ALA A 176 -11.00 -6.66 -11.46
N PRO A 177 -12.30 -6.27 -11.51
CA PRO A 177 -13.23 -6.57 -10.42
C PRO A 177 -13.47 -8.07 -10.27
N SER A 178 -13.68 -8.82 -11.37
CA SER A 178 -13.85 -10.27 -11.27
C SER A 178 -12.61 -10.99 -10.73
N GLU A 179 -11.39 -10.53 -11.04
CA GLU A 179 -10.14 -11.09 -10.46
C GLU A 179 -10.07 -10.96 -8.94
N ALA A 180 -10.78 -9.98 -8.38
CA ALA A 180 -10.81 -9.70 -6.95
C ALA A 180 -12.08 -10.21 -6.23
N PHE A 181 -13.18 -10.39 -6.95
CA PHE A 181 -14.51 -10.72 -6.39
C PHE A 181 -15.17 -11.99 -6.94
N SER A 182 -14.51 -12.76 -7.81
CA SER A 182 -15.06 -14.03 -8.31
C SER A 182 -15.35 -14.98 -7.14
N THR A 183 -16.59 -15.49 -7.06
CA THR A 183 -17.05 -16.42 -6.01
C THR A 183 -16.97 -17.89 -6.43
N LYS A 184 -16.79 -18.16 -7.72
CA LYS A 184 -16.60 -19.49 -8.31
C LYS A 184 -15.44 -19.43 -9.28
N ILE A 185 -14.48 -20.35 -9.12
CA ILE A 185 -13.26 -20.42 -9.94
C ILE A 185 -13.13 -21.85 -10.42
N ASN A 186 -13.08 -22.05 -11.74
CA ASN A 186 -12.75 -23.35 -12.31
C ASN A 186 -11.26 -23.62 -12.10
N ARG A 187 -10.92 -24.77 -11.53
CA ARG A 187 -9.53 -25.16 -11.26
C ARG A 187 -8.86 -25.75 -12.49
N ASP A 188 -9.66 -26.35 -13.38
CA ASP A 188 -9.16 -27.06 -14.55
C ASP A 188 -8.84 -26.08 -15.70
N ASP A 189 -9.35 -24.86 -15.63
CA ASP A 189 -8.93 -23.76 -16.50
C ASP A 189 -7.77 -22.99 -15.85
N TRP A 190 -6.54 -23.36 -16.23
CA TRP A 190 -5.31 -22.73 -15.75
C TRP A 190 -5.33 -21.20 -15.90
N LYS A 191 -6.00 -20.71 -16.95
CA LYS A 191 -6.02 -19.29 -17.32
C LYS A 191 -6.95 -18.53 -16.39
N GLN A 192 -8.16 -19.06 -16.17
CA GLN A 192 -9.10 -18.50 -15.19
C GLN A 192 -8.54 -18.60 -13.77
N PHE A 193 -7.87 -19.70 -13.43
CA PHE A 193 -7.26 -19.88 -12.12
C PHE A 193 -6.17 -18.85 -11.84
N HIS A 194 -5.27 -18.62 -12.81
CA HIS A 194 -4.19 -17.65 -12.65
C HIS A 194 -4.72 -16.21 -12.51
N ASP A 195 -5.68 -15.83 -13.36
CA ASP A 195 -6.29 -14.49 -13.33
C ASP A 195 -7.02 -14.24 -11.99
N ASN A 196 -7.66 -15.26 -11.42
CA ASN A 196 -8.46 -15.15 -10.18
C ASN A 196 -7.76 -15.72 -8.93
N TYR A 197 -6.44 -15.91 -8.98
CA TYR A 197 -5.70 -16.62 -7.93
C TYR A 197 -5.91 -16.01 -6.53
N ARG A 198 -5.99 -14.67 -6.44
CA ARG A 198 -6.24 -13.97 -5.17
C ARG A 198 -7.64 -14.24 -4.61
N SER A 199 -8.66 -14.20 -5.47
CA SER A 199 -10.02 -14.60 -5.06
C SER A 199 -10.07 -16.06 -4.62
N TYR A 200 -9.30 -16.94 -5.27
CA TYR A 200 -9.20 -18.33 -4.88
C TYR A 200 -8.67 -18.51 -3.46
N GLU A 201 -7.55 -17.86 -3.12
CA GLU A 201 -6.99 -17.88 -1.77
C GLU A 201 -8.01 -17.44 -0.71
N ASN A 202 -8.77 -16.39 -1.01
CA ASN A 202 -9.81 -15.86 -0.12
C ASN A 202 -10.96 -16.85 0.08
N ILE A 203 -11.48 -17.46 -1.00
CA ILE A 203 -12.54 -18.47 -0.93
C ILE A 203 -12.08 -19.67 -0.11
N ARG A 204 -10.86 -20.17 -0.36
CA ARG A 204 -10.31 -21.33 0.35
C ARG A 204 -10.17 -21.05 1.84
N THR A 205 -9.72 -19.85 2.21
CA THR A 205 -9.64 -19.40 3.61
C THR A 205 -11.01 -19.45 4.29
N VAL A 206 -12.02 -18.81 3.69
CA VAL A 206 -13.36 -18.77 4.29
C VAL A 206 -13.96 -20.18 4.39
N GLN A 207 -13.86 -20.99 3.34
CA GLN A 207 -14.34 -22.39 3.36
C GLN A 207 -13.67 -23.22 4.45
N GLN A 208 -12.36 -23.08 4.62
CA GLN A 208 -11.61 -23.80 5.65
C GLN A 208 -12.03 -23.38 7.06
N LEU A 209 -12.10 -22.06 7.32
CA LEU A 209 -12.52 -21.54 8.63
C LEU A 209 -13.97 -21.92 8.97
N SER A 210 -14.87 -21.90 7.98
CA SER A 210 -16.26 -22.32 8.17
C SER A 210 -16.36 -23.83 8.44
N HIS A 211 -15.60 -24.65 7.72
CA HIS A 211 -15.60 -26.10 7.93
C HIS A 211 -15.05 -26.50 9.31
N ASN A 212 -13.99 -25.82 9.74
CA ASN A 212 -13.33 -26.07 11.02
C ASN A 212 -13.99 -25.36 12.20
N SER A 213 -15.11 -24.65 11.99
CA SER A 213 -15.80 -23.82 13.00
C SER A 213 -14.87 -22.81 13.70
N SER A 214 -13.82 -22.36 13.03
CA SER A 214 -12.77 -21.49 13.57
C SER A 214 -12.93 -20.03 13.13
N LEU A 215 -14.05 -19.66 12.50
CA LEU A 215 -14.25 -18.31 11.95
C LEU A 215 -14.09 -17.17 12.98
N ILE A 216 -14.49 -17.39 14.24
CA ILE A 216 -14.49 -16.35 15.28
C ILE A 216 -13.06 -16.02 15.75
N PHE A 217 -12.25 -17.05 16.04
CA PHE A 217 -10.92 -16.91 16.65
C PHE A 217 -9.76 -17.24 15.72
N GLY A 218 -10.05 -17.72 14.51
CA GLY A 218 -9.06 -18.19 13.55
C GLY A 218 -8.42 -19.51 13.94
N GLU A 219 -7.42 -19.93 13.18
CA GLU A 219 -6.67 -21.17 13.38
C GLU A 219 -5.31 -20.95 14.06
N GLY A 220 -5.01 -19.73 14.49
CA GLY A 220 -3.79 -19.39 15.21
C GLY A 220 -2.56 -19.17 14.33
N ILE A 221 -1.45 -18.83 14.99
CA ILE A 221 -0.15 -18.61 14.34
C ILE A 221 0.40 -19.95 13.83
N GLY A 222 0.91 -19.96 12.60
CA GLY A 222 1.41 -21.19 11.95
C GLY A 222 0.37 -21.94 11.12
N SER A 223 -0.91 -21.56 11.18
CA SER A 223 -1.96 -22.15 10.34
C SER A 223 -1.70 -21.95 8.85
N GLN A 224 -2.19 -22.83 8.00
CA GLN A 224 -1.99 -22.72 6.56
C GLN A 224 -3.31 -23.01 5.84
N VAL A 225 -3.54 -22.29 4.74
CA VAL A 225 -4.67 -22.55 3.85
C VAL A 225 -4.29 -23.67 2.90
N ASP A 226 -5.14 -24.70 2.82
CA ASP A 226 -5.03 -25.74 1.79
C ASP A 226 -5.62 -25.24 0.47
N LEU A 227 -4.74 -24.95 -0.49
CA LEU A 227 -5.09 -24.56 -1.86
C LEU A 227 -5.71 -25.71 -2.64
N LYS A 228 -5.71 -26.96 -2.15
CA LYS A 228 -6.23 -28.17 -2.81
C LYS A 228 -5.58 -28.51 -4.16
N GLN A 229 -4.62 -27.72 -4.59
CA GLN A 229 -3.76 -27.96 -5.74
C GLN A 229 -2.41 -27.30 -5.47
N LYS A 230 -1.38 -27.82 -6.15
CA LYS A 230 -0.04 -27.25 -6.09
C LYS A 230 0.06 -26.07 -7.04
N VAL A 231 0.64 -24.97 -6.57
CA VAL A 231 0.77 -23.73 -7.35
C VAL A 231 2.21 -23.24 -7.25
N TYR A 232 2.77 -22.81 -8.37
CA TYR A 232 4.06 -22.15 -8.41
C TYR A 232 3.95 -20.72 -7.87
N LEU A 233 4.63 -20.46 -6.75
CA LEU A 233 4.74 -19.15 -6.11
C LEU A 233 6.22 -18.77 -6.05
N GLY A 234 6.66 -17.98 -7.03
CA GLY A 234 8.08 -17.73 -7.25
C GLY A 234 8.78 -19.01 -7.71
N ASP A 235 9.82 -19.42 -6.98
CA ASP A 235 10.62 -20.61 -7.31
C ASP A 235 10.16 -21.88 -6.56
N MET A 236 9.03 -21.80 -5.83
CA MET A 236 8.52 -22.91 -5.02
C MET A 236 7.13 -23.36 -5.48
N GLU A 237 6.92 -24.67 -5.50
CA GLU A 237 5.62 -25.29 -5.72
C GLU A 237 4.96 -25.57 -4.37
N LEU A 238 3.90 -24.82 -4.04
CA LEU A 238 3.24 -24.88 -2.73
C LEU A 238 1.77 -25.26 -2.86
N ARG A 239 1.32 -26.15 -1.96
CA ARG A 239 -0.11 -26.46 -1.74
C ARG A 239 -0.67 -25.75 -0.50
N TYR A 240 0.15 -25.60 0.53
CA TYR A 240 -0.23 -24.99 1.78
C TYR A 240 0.48 -23.64 1.94
N ILE A 241 -0.29 -22.58 2.15
CA ILE A 241 0.24 -21.22 2.28
C ILE A 241 -0.16 -20.62 3.62
N SER A 242 0.80 -19.95 4.27
CA SER A 242 0.58 -19.32 5.60
C SER A 242 0.18 -17.85 5.49
N ILE A 243 0.55 -17.22 4.38
CA ILE A 243 0.44 -15.79 4.13
C ILE A 243 -0.20 -15.66 2.76
N LEU A 244 -1.33 -14.98 2.71
CA LEU A 244 -2.09 -14.76 1.47
C LEU A 244 -1.62 -13.47 0.80
N HIS A 245 -2.14 -13.18 -0.39
CA HIS A 245 -1.92 -11.86 -0.99
C HIS A 245 -2.75 -10.76 -0.32
N ASN A 246 -3.88 -11.12 0.29
CA ASN A 246 -4.79 -10.20 0.96
C ASN A 246 -4.47 -10.16 2.47
N GLY A 247 -4.13 -8.97 2.98
CA GLY A 247 -3.81 -8.75 4.39
C GLY A 247 -4.98 -9.07 5.32
N TYR A 248 -6.21 -8.73 4.94
CA TYR A 248 -7.40 -9.06 5.73
C TYR A 248 -7.62 -10.56 5.84
N MET A 249 -7.45 -11.30 4.76
CA MET A 249 -7.63 -12.75 4.79
C MET A 249 -6.52 -13.46 5.54
N THR A 250 -5.29 -12.93 5.52
CA THR A 250 -4.23 -13.43 6.40
C THR A 250 -4.59 -13.21 7.87
N VAL A 251 -5.03 -12.01 8.25
CA VAL A 251 -5.46 -11.74 9.64
C VAL A 251 -6.64 -12.64 10.03
N LEU A 252 -7.64 -12.79 9.15
CA LEU A 252 -8.81 -13.64 9.37
C LEU A 252 -8.41 -15.11 9.60
N LEU A 253 -7.50 -15.67 8.79
CA LEU A 253 -6.99 -17.03 8.98
C LEU A 253 -6.35 -17.22 10.35
N LYS A 254 -5.52 -16.26 10.79
CA LYS A 254 -4.72 -16.38 12.01
C LYS A 254 -5.51 -16.10 13.28
N THR A 255 -6.42 -15.14 13.22
CA THR A 255 -7.02 -14.52 14.42
C THR A 255 -8.54 -14.38 14.35
N GLY A 256 -9.15 -14.84 13.26
CA GLY A 256 -10.59 -14.83 13.07
C GLY A 256 -11.18 -13.44 12.95
N LEU A 257 -12.50 -13.37 13.06
CA LEU A 257 -13.27 -12.13 13.01
C LEU A 257 -12.87 -11.16 14.13
N VAL A 258 -12.50 -11.68 15.31
CA VAL A 258 -12.07 -10.84 16.45
C VAL A 258 -10.81 -10.06 16.09
N GLY A 259 -9.77 -10.74 15.62
CA GLY A 259 -8.53 -10.06 15.24
C GLY A 259 -8.69 -9.18 14.00
N LEU A 260 -9.52 -9.58 13.03
CA LEU A 260 -9.85 -8.73 11.89
C LEU A 260 -10.54 -7.43 12.33
N PHE A 261 -11.47 -7.49 13.29
CA PHE A 261 -12.13 -6.31 13.82
C PHE A 261 -11.14 -5.38 14.53
N ILE A 262 -10.24 -5.92 15.36
CA ILE A 262 -9.18 -5.15 16.02
C ILE A 262 -8.27 -4.49 14.98
N TYR A 263 -7.92 -5.22 13.92
CA TYR A 263 -7.09 -4.69 12.84
C TYR A 263 -7.79 -3.55 12.09
N LEU A 264 -9.06 -3.70 11.72
CA LEU A 264 -9.84 -2.64 11.09
C LEU A 264 -10.01 -1.42 12.00
N TYR A 265 -10.22 -1.64 13.31
CA TYR A 265 -10.25 -0.57 14.30
C TYR A 265 -8.91 0.18 14.36
N SER A 266 -7.78 -0.54 14.29
CA SER A 266 -6.45 0.09 14.26
C SER A 266 -6.23 0.96 13.02
N ILE A 267 -6.80 0.59 11.86
CA ILE A 267 -6.80 1.41 10.66
C ILE A 267 -7.72 2.63 10.85
N PHE A 268 -8.89 2.43 11.47
CA PHE A 268 -9.83 3.52 11.74
C PHE A 268 -9.25 4.60 12.66
N PHE A 269 -8.31 4.24 13.54
CA PHE A 269 -7.60 5.18 14.40
C PHE A 269 -6.92 6.32 13.61
N PHE A 270 -6.47 6.08 12.38
CA PHE A 270 -5.87 7.11 11.52
C PHE A 270 -6.85 8.22 11.12
N PHE A 271 -8.15 7.93 11.17
CA PHE A 271 -9.24 8.87 10.82
C PHE A 271 -9.76 9.65 12.02
N LYS A 272 -9.23 9.41 13.22
CA LYS A 272 -9.68 10.11 14.44
C LYS A 272 -9.58 11.62 14.22
N ARG A 273 -10.75 12.28 14.22
CA ARG A 273 -10.87 13.72 14.01
C ARG A 273 -10.18 14.47 15.13
N ASN A 274 -9.30 15.39 14.77
CA ASN A 274 -8.69 16.31 15.70
C ASN A 274 -8.90 17.74 15.18
N THR A 275 -9.24 18.66 16.08
CA THR A 275 -9.31 20.09 15.78
C THR A 275 -7.95 20.69 16.05
N TYR A 276 -7.09 20.69 15.04
CA TYR A 276 -5.78 21.32 15.11
C TYR A 276 -5.82 22.71 14.47
N THR A 277 -5.20 23.70 15.12
CA THR A 277 -4.96 25.03 14.55
C THR A 277 -3.54 25.14 13.98
N ASP A 278 -2.58 24.41 14.55
CA ASP A 278 -1.22 24.39 14.03
C ASP A 278 -1.14 23.70 12.66
N SER A 279 -0.47 24.36 11.72
CA SER A 279 -0.38 23.89 10.33
C SER A 279 0.37 22.56 10.21
N ASN A 280 1.40 22.31 11.02
CA ASN A 280 2.13 21.04 10.98
C ASN A 280 1.26 19.91 11.52
N LEU A 281 0.54 20.12 12.62
CA LEU A 281 -0.41 19.14 13.15
C LEU A 281 -1.54 18.81 12.17
N VAL A 282 -2.09 19.81 11.48
CA VAL A 282 -3.08 19.60 10.41
C VAL A 282 -2.49 18.76 9.28
N ASN A 283 -1.28 19.08 8.81
CA ASN A 283 -0.64 18.35 7.72
C ASN A 283 -0.27 16.90 8.12
N ILE A 284 0.20 16.66 9.35
CA ILE A 284 0.42 15.31 9.88
C ILE A 284 -0.90 14.54 9.94
N HIS A 285 -1.98 15.19 10.40
CA HIS A 285 -3.30 14.57 10.41
C HIS A 285 -3.74 14.17 9.01
N TYR A 286 -3.53 15.01 8.00
CA TYR A 286 -3.82 14.68 6.61
C TYR A 286 -2.96 13.53 6.08
N LEU A 287 -1.67 13.46 6.42
CA LEU A 287 -0.83 12.31 6.11
C LEU A 287 -1.38 11.03 6.75
N PHE A 288 -1.84 11.08 8.00
CA PHE A 288 -2.46 9.94 8.67
C PHE A 288 -3.76 9.51 8.02
N VAL A 289 -4.67 10.43 7.69
CA VAL A 289 -5.91 10.11 6.98
C VAL A 289 -5.60 9.46 5.64
N GLY A 290 -4.68 10.04 4.84
CA GLY A 290 -4.25 9.45 3.57
C GLY A 290 -3.63 8.07 3.73
N THR A 291 -2.83 7.88 4.78
CA THR A 291 -2.27 6.57 5.14
C THR A 291 -3.38 5.57 5.49
N GLY A 292 -4.39 5.97 6.28
CA GLY A 292 -5.53 5.13 6.61
C GLY A 292 -6.29 4.67 5.36
N VAL A 293 -6.60 5.59 4.44
CA VAL A 293 -7.26 5.25 3.16
C VAL A 293 -6.39 4.29 2.34
N PHE A 294 -5.09 4.58 2.24
CA PHE A 294 -4.16 3.72 1.53
C PHE A 294 -4.03 2.34 2.18
N LEU A 295 -4.09 2.23 3.51
CA LEU A 295 -4.09 0.95 4.21
C LEU A 295 -5.32 0.12 3.90
N ILE A 296 -6.48 0.76 3.74
CA ILE A 296 -7.71 0.05 3.38
C ILE A 296 -7.53 -0.66 2.03
N ILE A 297 -7.03 0.08 1.04
CA ILE A 297 -6.83 -0.41 -0.33
C ILE A 297 -5.63 -1.37 -0.40
N SER A 298 -4.52 -1.01 0.22
CA SER A 298 -3.29 -1.80 0.16
C SER A 298 -3.44 -3.14 0.84
N ASN A 299 -4.19 -3.28 1.95
CA ASN A 299 -4.48 -4.59 2.56
C ASN A 299 -5.36 -5.49 1.68
N TRP A 300 -6.16 -4.90 0.80
CA TRP A 300 -6.98 -5.64 -0.14
C TRP A 300 -6.17 -6.11 -1.35
N VAL A 301 -5.32 -5.22 -1.90
CA VAL A 301 -4.51 -5.49 -3.10
C VAL A 301 -3.24 -6.29 -2.79
N PHE A 302 -2.63 -6.04 -1.64
CA PHE A 302 -1.42 -6.70 -1.14
C PHE A 302 -1.42 -6.75 0.41
N MET A 303 -0.33 -7.15 1.05
CA MET A 303 -0.32 -7.40 2.49
C MET A 303 -0.37 -6.15 3.41
N GLY A 304 -0.65 -4.95 2.87
CA GLY A 304 -0.74 -3.71 3.66
C GLY A 304 0.51 -3.45 4.52
N PHE A 305 0.35 -3.42 5.84
CA PHE A 305 1.46 -3.30 6.81
C PHE A 305 2.34 -4.54 6.89
N TYR A 306 1.80 -5.72 6.60
CA TYR A 306 2.51 -6.99 6.68
C TYR A 306 3.34 -7.29 5.42
N ASN A 307 3.41 -6.35 4.46
CA ASN A 307 4.27 -6.51 3.30
C ASN A 307 5.75 -6.46 3.72
N LEU A 308 6.55 -7.44 3.27
CA LEU A 308 7.97 -7.55 3.64
C LEU A 308 8.83 -6.40 3.16
N ILE A 309 8.45 -5.75 2.06
CA ILE A 309 9.23 -4.66 1.46
C ILE A 309 8.79 -3.31 2.04
N ASP A 310 7.76 -3.31 2.90
CA ASP A 310 7.22 -2.09 3.49
C ASP A 310 8.17 -1.37 4.46
N THR A 311 8.27 -0.05 4.30
CA THR A 311 9.01 0.88 5.16
C THR A 311 8.10 1.96 5.76
N LYS A 312 6.80 2.00 5.43
CA LYS A 312 5.88 3.06 5.88
C LYS A 312 5.65 3.05 7.38
N THR A 313 5.73 1.88 8.04
CA THR A 313 5.58 1.76 9.50
C THR A 313 6.64 2.57 10.25
N LEU A 314 7.86 2.64 9.73
CA LEU A 314 8.94 3.46 10.28
C LEU A 314 8.61 4.95 10.17
N LEU A 315 8.16 5.41 9.00
CA LEU A 315 7.75 6.79 8.81
C LEU A 315 6.57 7.16 9.71
N ILE A 316 5.56 6.29 9.81
CA ILE A 316 4.38 6.52 10.65
C ILE A 316 4.79 6.64 12.13
N GLY A 317 5.69 5.77 12.61
CA GLY A 317 6.24 5.86 13.96
C GLY A 317 6.92 7.20 14.23
N PHE A 318 7.75 7.64 13.28
CA PHE A 318 8.43 8.94 13.34
C PHE A 318 7.42 10.11 13.40
N LEU A 319 6.38 10.08 12.56
CA LEU A 319 5.33 11.10 12.54
C LEU A 319 4.49 11.10 13.84
N PHE A 320 4.26 9.93 14.46
CA PHE A 320 3.60 9.86 15.76
C PHE A 320 4.42 10.56 16.85
N ALA A 321 5.73 10.29 16.90
CA ALA A 321 6.62 10.95 17.85
C ALA A 321 6.66 12.46 17.64
N TYR A 322 6.74 12.90 16.38
CA TYR A 322 6.72 14.32 16.05
C TYR A 322 5.41 15.01 16.44
N ARG A 323 4.26 14.42 16.11
CA ARG A 323 2.94 14.90 16.56
C ARG A 323 2.86 15.01 18.08
N HIS A 324 3.36 14.00 18.79
CA HIS A 324 3.37 14.01 20.25
C HIS A 324 4.20 15.17 20.82
N GLN A 325 5.37 15.45 20.23
CA GLN A 325 6.18 16.61 20.63
C GLN A 325 5.45 17.94 20.39
N LEU A 326 4.83 18.13 19.21
CA LEU A 326 4.11 19.37 18.89
C LEU A 326 2.97 19.64 19.89
N ILE A 327 2.19 18.61 20.22
CA ILE A 327 1.10 18.71 21.20
C ILE A 327 1.66 19.06 22.60
N LYS A 328 2.77 18.43 23.01
CA LYS A 328 3.43 18.69 24.30
C LYS A 328 4.01 20.11 24.38
N SER A 329 4.42 20.68 23.26
CA SER A 329 4.91 22.06 23.14
C SER A 329 3.79 23.11 23.17
N GLY A 330 2.52 22.72 23.37
CA GLY A 330 1.39 23.65 23.48
C GLY A 330 0.83 24.15 22.14
N MET A 331 1.28 23.58 21.02
CA MET A 331 0.70 23.83 19.71
C MET A 331 -0.54 22.95 19.59
N GLN A 332 -1.76 23.52 19.60
CA GLN A 332 -3.01 22.79 19.35
C GLN A 332 -3.71 23.32 18.12
#